data_AF-A0AAW7FIX4-F1
#
_entry.id   AF-A0AAW7FIX4-F1
#
_cell.length_a   1.000
_cell.length_b   1.000
_cell.length_c   1.000
_cell.angle_alpha   90.00
_cell.angle_beta   90.00
_cell.angle_gamma   90.00
#
_symmetry.space_group_name_H-M   'P 1'
#
loop_
_entity.id
_entity.type
_entity.pdbx_description
1 polymer ?
#
loop_
_entity_poly.entity_id
_entity_poly.type
_entity_poly.pdbx_seq_one_letter_code
_entity_poly.pdbx_strand_id
1 'polypeptide(L)'
;MKDKMGVLAFISLIVTVLGVILPIAWDYYTGQKGVSLTLMSHSQLISTSAGVDGINITYNGTKLTSLSKMIFLLENTGNKPILKSDVVTPVRITVPKDSNILDAIVDSKHPDNLDTLLKFKERNLDVDFSLLNPGDKIYISLLLDSLKSDFVATARIAGVNELNVNNSPPKTWTIWDLVWFLVGFLSLLLIIVSFIGFASYPKEFRTKRAIKNGSLIVPDFVSYKEAHDWVVNTTSFITSSERKTIINLLRFFEESNAKVDKDSILKTMNDAVHDSTNNLVVALIVFAVGVFGLYYSLNSMGFI
;
A
#
# COMPACT_ATOMS: atom_id res chain seq x y z
N MET A 1 -27.55 -24.26 -5.36
CA MET A 1 -27.26 -24.20 -3.92
C MET A 1 -25.84 -24.66 -3.56
N LYS A 2 -25.23 -25.66 -4.23
CA LYS A 2 -23.85 -26.10 -3.94
C LYS A 2 -22.78 -25.02 -4.11
N ASP A 3 -22.91 -24.12 -5.09
CA ASP A 3 -21.90 -23.07 -5.32
C ASP A 3 -21.85 -22.00 -4.23
N LYS A 4 -22.96 -21.77 -3.52
CA LYS A 4 -23.02 -20.80 -2.41
C LYS A 4 -22.34 -21.33 -1.14
N MET A 5 -22.32 -22.65 -0.94
CA MET A 5 -21.67 -23.25 0.25
C MET A 5 -20.15 -23.18 0.18
N GLY A 6 -19.55 -23.29 -1.01
CA GLY A 6 -18.11 -23.13 -1.18
C GLY A 6 -17.61 -21.73 -0.84
N VAL A 7 -18.34 -20.71 -1.27
CA VAL A 7 -18.00 -19.30 -1.01
C VAL A 7 -18.12 -18.96 0.49
N LEU A 8 -19.22 -19.38 1.14
CA LEU A 8 -19.39 -19.14 2.57
C LEU A 8 -18.34 -19.86 3.43
N ALA A 9 -18.02 -21.12 3.10
CA ALA A 9 -16.97 -21.86 3.79
C ALA A 9 -15.60 -21.17 3.64
N PHE A 10 -15.28 -20.70 2.44
CA PHE A 10 -14.04 -19.99 2.17
C PHE A 10 -13.95 -18.66 2.93
N ILE A 11 -15.03 -17.87 2.97
CA ILE A 11 -15.08 -16.63 3.75
C ILE A 11 -14.90 -16.94 5.24
N SER A 12 -15.58 -17.97 5.76
CA SER A 12 -15.47 -18.34 7.18
C SER A 12 -14.06 -18.78 7.57
N LEU A 13 -13.34 -19.45 6.66
CA LEU A 13 -11.94 -19.83 6.85
C LEU A 13 -11.05 -18.59 6.96
N ILE A 14 -11.17 -17.64 6.03
CA ILE A 14 -10.38 -16.39 6.06
C ILE A 14 -10.63 -15.62 7.36
N VAL A 15 -11.89 -15.46 7.75
CA VAL A 15 -12.26 -14.76 9.00
C VAL A 15 -11.66 -15.46 10.21
N THR A 16 -11.68 -16.79 10.26
CA THR A 16 -11.10 -17.56 11.36
C THR A 16 -9.58 -17.39 11.43
N VAL A 17 -8.88 -17.48 10.30
CA VAL A 17 -7.43 -17.29 10.21
C VAL A 17 -7.04 -15.89 10.66
N LEU A 18 -7.74 -14.85 10.17
CA LEU A 18 -7.50 -13.47 10.60
C LEU A 18 -7.79 -13.27 12.09
N GLY A 19 -8.85 -13.90 12.61
CA GLY A 19 -9.23 -13.83 14.03
C GLY A 19 -8.16 -14.38 14.99
N VAL A 20 -7.31 -15.31 14.53
CA VAL A 20 -6.20 -15.86 15.33
C VAL A 20 -4.90 -15.08 15.10
N ILE A 21 -4.58 -14.74 13.86
CA ILE A 21 -3.31 -14.08 13.53
C ILE A 21 -3.27 -12.64 14.06
N LEU A 22 -4.38 -11.89 13.94
CA LEU A 22 -4.40 -10.47 14.31
C LEU A 22 -4.08 -10.22 15.80
N PRO A 23 -4.68 -10.94 16.78
CA PRO A 23 -4.33 -10.74 18.20
C PRO A 23 -2.87 -11.08 18.52
N ILE A 24 -2.31 -12.13 17.92
CA ILE A 24 -0.91 -12.54 18.15
C ILE A 24 0.05 -11.49 17.58
N ALA A 25 -0.21 -11.02 16.37
CA ALA A 25 0.57 -9.96 15.75
C ALA A 25 0.48 -8.65 16.55
N TRP A 26 -0.71 -8.34 17.07
CA TRP A 26 -0.93 -7.17 17.93
C TRP A 26 -0.15 -7.27 19.24
N ASP A 27 -0.21 -8.41 19.95
CA ASP A 27 0.54 -8.61 21.19
C ASP A 27 2.06 -8.47 20.97
N TYR A 28 2.57 -9.14 19.92
CA TYR A 28 3.99 -9.04 19.55
C TYR A 28 4.41 -7.60 19.23
N TYR A 29 3.56 -6.84 18.53
CA TYR A 29 3.83 -5.45 18.20
C TYR A 29 3.80 -4.57 19.46
N THR A 30 2.75 -4.69 20.30
CA THR A 30 2.49 -3.88 21.52
C THR A 30 3.48 -4.06 22.68
N GLY A 31 4.41 -5.01 22.57
CA GLY A 31 5.34 -5.35 23.63
C GLY A 31 6.70 -4.63 23.61
N GLN A 32 7.04 -3.95 22.52
CA GLN A 32 8.42 -3.58 22.19
C GLN A 32 8.81 -2.16 22.62
N LYS A 33 9.95 -2.03 23.29
CA LYS A 33 10.65 -0.75 23.46
C LYS A 33 11.52 -0.51 22.23
N GLY A 34 11.52 0.72 21.72
CA GLY A 34 12.32 1.10 20.55
C GLY A 34 12.77 2.54 20.68
N VAL A 35 14.00 2.82 20.26
CA VAL A 35 14.51 4.19 20.15
C VAL A 35 15.11 4.34 18.77
N SER A 36 14.79 5.44 18.09
CA SER A 36 15.44 5.80 16.84
C SER A 36 16.19 7.11 16.97
N LEU A 37 17.29 7.21 16.24
CA LEU A 37 17.99 8.46 15.98
C LEU A 37 18.04 8.66 14.46
N THR A 38 17.40 9.71 13.99
CA THR A 38 17.24 9.97 12.57
C THR A 38 17.89 11.29 12.19
N LEU A 39 18.80 11.29 11.20
CA LEU A 39 19.33 12.51 10.61
C LEU A 39 18.26 13.15 9.73
N MET A 40 17.66 14.23 10.22
CA MET A 40 16.57 14.96 9.55
C MET A 40 17.08 15.86 8.43
N SER A 41 18.20 16.54 8.67
CA SER A 41 18.82 17.43 7.69
C SER A 41 20.30 17.61 7.97
N HIS A 42 21.05 17.83 6.90
CA HIS A 42 22.44 18.27 6.95
C HIS A 42 22.62 19.45 6.01
N SER A 43 23.02 20.60 6.55
CA SER A 43 23.25 21.82 5.79
C SER A 43 24.66 22.34 6.00
N GLN A 44 25.37 22.59 4.90
CA GLN A 44 26.65 23.27 4.91
C GLN A 44 26.39 24.77 5.03
N LEU A 45 26.79 25.37 6.16
CA LEU A 45 26.61 26.81 6.38
C LEU A 45 27.75 27.59 5.72
N ILE A 46 28.97 27.05 5.81
CA ILE A 46 30.19 27.69 5.32
C ILE A 46 31.11 26.61 4.74
N SER A 47 31.60 26.83 3.52
CA SER A 47 32.66 26.05 2.90
C SER A 47 33.67 27.00 2.26
N THR A 48 34.85 27.17 2.88
CA THR A 48 35.90 28.04 2.32
C THR A 48 36.69 27.36 1.21
N SER A 49 36.20 26.26 0.63
CA SER A 49 36.83 25.59 -0.51
C SER A 49 37.03 26.50 -1.74
N ALA A 50 36.36 27.65 -1.79
CA ALA A 50 36.53 28.67 -2.83
C ALA A 50 37.56 29.77 -2.52
N GLY A 51 38.30 29.72 -1.41
CA GLY A 51 39.49 30.57 -1.21
C GLY A 51 39.26 32.07 -1.39
N VAL A 52 38.19 32.63 -0.82
CA VAL A 52 37.99 34.09 -0.86
C VAL A 52 38.98 34.73 0.11
N ASP A 53 40.06 35.26 -0.44
CA ASP A 53 41.08 35.99 0.32
C ASP A 53 40.45 37.12 1.13
N GLY A 54 40.84 37.22 2.40
CA GLY A 54 40.39 38.26 3.32
C GLY A 54 39.20 37.92 4.21
N ILE A 55 38.56 36.75 4.05
CA ILE A 55 37.48 36.30 4.94
C ILE A 55 38.01 35.31 5.97
N ASN A 56 37.95 35.67 7.25
CA ASN A 56 38.22 34.78 8.38
C ASN A 56 36.93 34.58 9.18
N ILE A 57 36.52 33.33 9.34
CA ILE A 57 35.36 32.96 10.16
C ILE A 57 35.91 32.39 11.46
N THR A 58 35.41 32.89 12.58
CA THR A 58 35.80 32.41 13.91
C THR A 58 34.57 32.02 14.71
N TYR A 59 34.71 30.98 15.53
CA TYR A 59 33.71 30.57 16.51
C TYR A 59 34.39 30.43 17.87
N ASN A 60 33.92 31.19 18.86
CA ASN A 60 34.55 31.28 20.19
C ASN A 60 36.07 31.53 20.14
N GLY A 61 36.52 32.35 19.19
CA GLY A 61 37.94 32.68 18.98
C GLY A 61 38.73 31.66 18.16
N THR A 62 38.15 30.50 17.84
CA THR A 62 38.78 29.47 16.99
C THR A 62 38.48 29.74 15.53
N LYS A 63 39.51 29.83 14.68
CA LYS A 63 39.34 29.99 13.23
C LYS A 63 38.76 28.71 12.62
N LEU A 64 37.72 28.86 11.81
CA LEU A 64 37.03 27.77 11.12
C LEU A 64 37.30 27.83 9.61
N THR A 65 37.46 26.66 9.00
CA THR A 65 37.51 26.47 7.54
C THR A 65 36.19 25.96 6.98
N SER A 66 35.43 25.20 7.77
CA SER A 66 34.11 24.72 7.42
C SER A 66 33.18 24.83 8.61
N LEU A 67 31.88 25.00 8.32
CA LEU A 67 30.82 24.93 9.31
C LEU A 67 29.63 24.21 8.69
N SER A 68 29.18 23.14 9.32
CA SER A 68 27.92 22.48 8.97
C SER A 68 27.02 22.35 10.18
N LYS A 69 25.74 22.16 9.90
CA LYS A 69 24.69 21.91 10.87
C LYS A 69 24.01 20.60 10.52
N MET A 70 23.96 19.68 11.48
CA MET A 70 23.14 18.48 11.42
C MET A 70 21.96 18.63 12.37
N ILE A 71 20.79 18.17 11.95
CA ILE A 71 19.59 18.10 12.80
C ILE A 71 19.22 16.65 12.96
N PHE A 72 19.20 16.17 14.20
CA PHE A 72 18.79 14.82 14.56
C PHE A 72 17.41 14.84 15.21
N LEU A 73 16.61 13.82 14.93
CA LEU A 73 15.41 13.47 15.66
C LEU A 73 15.68 12.23 16.51
N LEU A 74 15.58 12.38 17.83
CA LEU A 74 15.54 11.28 18.78
C LEU A 74 14.09 11.04 19.19
N GLU A 75 13.58 9.83 19.03
CA GLU A 75 12.21 9.47 19.41
C GLU A 75 12.09 8.05 19.95
N ASN A 76 11.07 7.81 20.78
CA ASN A 76 10.67 6.45 21.17
C ASN A 76 9.73 5.89 20.10
N THR A 77 10.26 4.95 19.32
CA THR A 77 9.54 4.23 18.26
C THR A 77 8.82 2.98 18.77
N GLY A 78 9.04 2.61 20.03
CA GLY A 78 8.29 1.56 20.70
C GLY A 78 6.94 2.05 21.23
N ASN A 79 6.24 1.15 21.91
CA ASN A 79 4.93 1.40 22.55
C ASN A 79 4.98 1.32 24.07
N LYS A 80 6.17 1.19 24.63
CA LYS A 80 6.40 1.25 26.07
C LYS A 80 7.28 2.45 26.40
N PRO A 81 7.02 3.14 27.53
CA PRO A 81 7.88 4.22 27.99
C PRO A 81 9.28 3.70 28.31
N ILE A 82 10.26 4.58 28.15
CA ILE A 82 11.65 4.35 28.51
C ILE A 82 11.99 5.29 29.67
N LEU A 83 12.24 4.68 30.83
CA LEU A 83 12.59 5.40 32.05
C LEU A 83 14.09 5.64 32.10
N LYS A 84 14.53 6.66 32.85
CA LYS A 84 15.95 6.85 33.16
C LYS A 84 16.62 5.60 33.72
N SER A 85 15.90 4.82 34.53
CA SER A 85 16.39 3.55 35.10
C SER A 85 16.63 2.45 34.06
N ASP A 86 16.04 2.56 32.87
CA ASP A 86 16.29 1.63 31.76
C ASP A 86 17.59 1.98 31.02
N VAL A 87 18.09 3.21 31.13
CA VAL A 87 19.25 3.70 30.37
C VAL A 87 20.54 3.28 31.08
N VAL A 88 21.25 2.31 30.50
CA VAL A 88 22.58 1.87 30.97
C VAL A 88 23.66 2.77 30.40
N THR A 89 23.56 3.13 29.11
CA THR A 89 24.38 4.17 28.49
C THR A 89 23.49 5.11 27.67
N PRO A 90 23.67 6.43 27.78
CA PRO A 90 22.85 7.40 27.05
C PRO A 90 23.00 7.25 25.54
N VAL A 91 22.13 7.92 24.79
CA VAL A 91 22.26 7.98 23.33
C VAL A 91 23.47 8.84 23.02
N ARG A 92 24.51 8.21 22.46
CA ARG A 92 25.78 8.83 22.11
C ARG A 92 25.90 8.95 20.60
N ILE A 93 26.05 10.17 20.10
CA ILE A 93 26.38 10.48 18.71
C ILE A 93 27.89 10.74 18.63
N THR A 94 28.58 10.04 17.73
CA THR A 94 30.02 10.17 17.51
C THR A 94 30.28 10.61 16.08
N VAL A 95 31.00 11.73 15.90
CA VAL A 95 31.38 12.25 14.58
C VAL A 95 32.76 11.73 14.13
N PRO A 96 33.10 11.84 12.83
CA PRO A 96 34.36 11.32 12.28
C PRO A 96 35.59 11.95 12.94
N LYS A 97 36.74 11.27 12.85
CA LYS A 97 37.96 11.68 13.56
C LYS A 97 38.45 13.08 13.18
N ASP A 98 38.14 13.54 11.98
CA ASP A 98 38.49 14.83 11.39
C ASP A 98 37.36 15.87 11.51
N SER A 99 36.42 15.66 12.45
CA SER A 99 35.33 16.57 12.75
C SER A 99 35.23 16.77 14.26
N ASN A 100 35.02 18.01 14.69
CA ASN A 100 34.77 18.36 16.08
C ASN A 100 33.37 18.95 16.23
N ILE A 101 32.75 18.64 17.37
CA ILE A 101 31.50 19.25 17.79
C ILE A 101 31.82 20.61 18.39
N LEU A 102 31.33 21.65 17.73
CA LEU A 102 31.50 23.04 18.17
C LEU A 102 30.42 23.43 19.18
N ASP A 103 29.19 22.95 18.95
CA ASP A 103 28.04 23.20 19.82
C ASP A 103 26.93 22.17 19.59
N ALA A 104 26.06 22.03 20.59
CA ALA A 104 24.88 21.20 20.51
C ALA A 104 23.71 21.83 21.27
N ILE A 105 22.56 21.95 20.61
CA ILE A 105 21.36 22.57 21.19
C ILE A 105 20.14 21.69 20.94
N VAL A 106 19.18 21.74 21.87
CA VAL A 106 17.84 21.16 21.65
C VAL A 106 17.00 22.21 20.95
N ASP A 107 16.67 21.99 19.68
CA ASP A 107 15.88 22.94 18.88
C ASP A 107 14.42 22.97 19.33
N SER A 108 13.84 21.80 19.55
CA SER A 108 12.44 21.64 19.98
C SER A 108 12.20 20.26 20.58
N LYS A 109 11.12 20.12 21.33
CA LYS A 109 10.71 18.87 21.98
C LYS A 109 9.21 18.70 21.82
N HIS A 110 8.73 17.46 21.79
CA HIS A 110 7.30 17.18 21.85
C HIS A 110 7.08 15.99 22.78
N PRO A 111 6.41 16.18 23.93
CA PRO A 111 5.89 17.46 24.45
C PRO A 111 7.00 18.43 24.90
N ASP A 112 6.68 19.72 25.03
CA ASP A 112 7.66 20.78 25.35
C ASP A 112 8.35 20.60 26.73
N ASN A 113 7.68 19.90 27.64
CA ASN A 113 8.13 19.64 29.01
C ASN A 113 9.06 18.42 29.17
N LEU A 114 9.51 17.81 28.06
CA LEU A 114 10.50 16.73 28.12
C LEU A 114 11.81 17.20 28.77
N ASP A 115 12.26 16.48 29.78
CA ASP A 115 13.54 16.73 30.43
C ASP A 115 14.68 16.09 29.61
N THR A 116 15.53 16.92 29.03
CA THR A 116 16.63 16.52 28.14
C THR A 116 17.87 17.32 28.45
N LEU A 117 19.00 16.63 28.61
CA LEU A 117 20.30 17.24 28.87
C LEU A 117 21.30 16.80 27.81
N LEU A 118 21.96 17.76 27.18
CA LEU A 118 23.03 17.53 26.22
C LEU A 118 24.38 17.69 26.90
N LYS A 119 25.28 16.72 26.73
CA LYS A 119 26.69 16.81 27.15
C LYS A 119 27.56 16.44 25.97
N PHE A 120 28.36 17.37 25.47
CA PHE A 120 29.31 17.05 24.41
C PHE A 120 30.76 17.27 24.87
N LYS A 121 31.64 16.45 24.31
CA LYS A 121 33.09 16.57 24.47
C LYS A 121 33.77 16.09 23.20
N GLU A 122 34.55 16.98 22.58
CA GLU A 122 35.30 16.74 21.34
C GLU A 122 34.39 16.23 20.21
N ARG A 123 34.29 14.91 20.05
CA ARG A 123 33.57 14.25 18.95
C ARG A 123 32.33 13.50 19.39
N ASN A 124 32.03 13.50 20.68
CA ASN A 124 30.91 12.76 21.24
C ASN A 124 29.87 13.74 21.79
N LEU A 125 28.61 13.51 21.44
CA LEU A 125 27.46 14.13 22.07
C LEU A 125 26.65 13.04 22.78
N ASP A 126 26.52 13.15 24.10
CA ASP A 126 25.65 12.34 24.93
C ASP A 126 24.32 13.07 25.14
N VAL A 127 23.22 12.37 24.88
CA VAL A 127 21.84 12.83 25.05
C VAL A 127 21.21 12.06 26.19
N ASP A 128 21.03 12.73 27.32
CA ASP A 128 20.35 12.20 28.51
C ASP A 128 18.88 12.65 28.52
N PHE A 129 17.97 11.77 28.94
CA PHE A 129 16.55 12.08 29.17
C PHE A 129 16.03 11.33 30.40
N SER A 130 15.04 11.90 31.09
CA SER A 130 14.47 11.30 32.31
C SER A 130 13.34 10.30 32.03
N LEU A 131 12.53 10.56 31.01
CA LEU A 131 11.43 9.72 30.54
C LEU A 131 11.21 10.00 29.06
N LEU A 132 11.06 8.94 28.26
CA LEU A 132 10.70 9.03 26.84
C LEU A 132 9.51 8.09 26.57
N ASN A 133 8.30 8.65 26.48
CA ASN A 133 7.07 7.92 26.16
C ASN A 133 6.95 7.66 24.66
N PRO A 134 6.14 6.68 24.24
CA PRO A 134 5.81 6.47 22.83
C PRO A 134 5.34 7.75 22.15
N GLY A 135 5.98 8.11 21.03
CA GLY A 135 5.67 9.33 20.28
C GLY A 135 6.34 10.61 20.79
N ASP A 136 7.07 10.56 21.90
CA ASP A 136 7.89 11.68 22.36
C ASP A 136 9.06 11.92 21.40
N LYS A 137 9.35 13.19 21.11
CA LYS A 137 10.34 13.63 20.11
C LYS A 137 11.26 14.70 20.67
N ILE A 138 12.54 14.59 20.33
CA ILE A 138 13.57 15.58 20.68
C ILE A 138 14.34 15.90 19.41
N TYR A 139 14.33 17.17 19.00
CA TYR A 139 15.09 17.68 17.87
C TYR A 139 16.38 18.31 18.37
N ILE A 140 17.52 17.83 17.87
CA ILE A 140 18.84 18.20 18.35
C ILE A 140 19.65 18.72 17.18
N SER A 141 20.12 19.94 17.30
CA SER A 141 21.06 20.52 16.35
C SER A 141 22.49 20.33 16.82
N LEU A 142 23.33 19.86 15.91
CA LEU A 142 24.76 19.68 16.10
C LEU A 142 25.52 20.59 15.13
N LEU A 143 26.38 21.46 15.65
CA LEU A 143 27.28 22.29 14.85
C LEU A 143 28.66 21.65 14.78
N LEU A 144 29.18 21.50 13.55
CA LEU A 144 30.44 20.82 13.26
C LEU A 144 31.38 21.71 12.46
N ASP A 145 32.69 21.58 12.71
CA ASP A 145 33.75 22.25 11.95
C ASP A 145 34.11 21.54 10.62
N SER A 146 33.25 20.63 10.15
CA SER A 146 33.48 19.76 9.00
C SER A 146 32.26 19.75 8.07
N LEU A 147 32.47 19.41 6.80
CA LEU A 147 31.41 19.25 5.80
C LEU A 147 30.87 17.81 5.70
N LYS A 148 31.45 16.88 6.46
CA LYS A 148 31.06 15.47 6.41
C LYS A 148 29.74 15.23 7.13
N SER A 149 28.88 14.43 6.51
CA SER A 149 27.59 14.04 7.07
C SER A 149 27.64 12.76 7.91
N ASP A 150 28.77 12.06 7.93
CA ASP A 150 28.89 10.74 8.55
C ASP A 150 28.82 10.85 10.08
N PHE A 151 28.17 9.88 10.72
CA PHE A 151 28.15 9.75 12.17
C PHE A 151 27.93 8.29 12.57
N VAL A 152 28.25 7.96 13.80
CA VAL A 152 27.92 6.67 14.44
C VAL A 152 27.14 6.98 15.70
N ALA A 153 26.02 6.32 15.91
CA ALA A 153 25.25 6.47 17.14
C ALA A 153 25.11 5.13 17.88
N THR A 154 25.19 5.19 19.20
CA THR A 154 25.09 4.00 20.07
C THR A 154 24.29 4.34 21.32
N ALA A 155 23.58 3.36 21.87
CA ALA A 155 22.89 3.45 23.15
C ALA A 155 22.75 2.06 23.75
N ARG A 156 22.58 1.96 25.08
CA ARG A 156 22.28 0.70 25.76
C ARG A 156 21.13 0.95 26.72
N ILE A 157 19.95 0.44 26.36
CA ILE A 157 18.69 0.66 27.07
C ILE A 157 18.03 -0.69 27.30
N ALA A 158 17.53 -0.93 28.51
CA ALA A 158 16.87 -2.18 28.88
C ALA A 158 15.62 -2.43 28.01
N GLY A 159 15.59 -3.59 27.33
CA GLY A 159 14.51 -3.98 26.44
C GLY A 159 14.57 -3.38 25.03
N VAL A 160 15.63 -2.62 24.70
CA VAL A 160 15.93 -2.16 23.34
C VAL A 160 17.10 -2.99 22.81
N ASN A 161 16.89 -3.74 21.74
CA ASN A 161 17.93 -4.62 21.17
C ASN A 161 19.09 -3.81 20.57
N GLU A 162 18.76 -2.77 19.80
CA GLU A 162 19.70 -1.88 19.13
C GLU A 162 19.08 -0.50 18.93
N LEU A 163 19.93 0.54 18.87
CA LEU A 163 19.49 1.89 18.50
C LEU A 163 19.23 1.90 17.00
N ASN A 164 18.02 2.23 16.58
CA ASN A 164 17.70 2.34 15.16
C ASN A 164 18.25 3.65 14.60
N VAL A 165 19.33 3.60 13.81
CA VAL A 165 20.00 4.77 13.26
C VAL A 165 19.62 4.95 11.79
N ASN A 166 18.91 6.04 11.48
CA ASN A 166 18.51 6.38 10.13
C ASN A 166 19.31 7.58 9.61
N ASN A 167 19.98 7.44 8.46
CA ASN A 167 20.74 8.53 7.84
C ASN A 167 19.88 9.51 7.05
N SER A 168 18.59 9.24 6.94
CA SER A 168 17.60 10.09 6.30
C SER A 168 16.26 9.92 7.01
N PRO A 169 15.37 10.94 6.98
CA PRO A 169 14.02 10.78 7.49
C PRO A 169 13.34 9.59 6.81
N PRO A 170 12.64 8.72 7.57
CA PRO A 170 11.89 7.63 6.95
C PRO A 170 10.91 8.22 5.95
N LYS A 171 10.79 7.58 4.77
CA LYS A 171 9.79 7.95 3.76
C LYS A 171 8.41 7.66 4.37
N THR A 172 7.85 8.64 5.09
CA THR A 172 6.51 8.54 5.64
C THR A 172 5.56 8.33 4.47
N TRP A 173 4.77 7.26 4.51
CA TRP A 173 3.75 7.04 3.50
C TRP A 173 2.84 8.26 3.50
N THR A 174 2.88 8.98 2.40
CA THR A 174 2.04 10.14 2.21
C THR A 174 0.61 9.67 2.02
N ILE A 175 -0.37 10.54 2.29
CA ILE A 175 -1.77 10.25 1.97
C ILE A 175 -1.92 9.84 0.49
N TRP A 176 -1.08 10.37 -0.38
CA TRP A 176 -1.00 9.99 -1.80
C TRP A 176 -0.59 8.54 -2.01
N ASP A 177 0.35 8.01 -1.22
CA ASP A 177 0.75 6.60 -1.31
C ASP A 177 -0.41 5.66 -0.96
N LEU A 178 -1.26 6.02 0.01
CA LEU A 178 -2.47 5.26 0.34
C LEU A 178 -3.50 5.29 -0.80
N VAL A 179 -3.68 6.43 -1.46
CA VAL A 179 -4.54 6.55 -2.65
C VAL A 179 -4.03 5.62 -3.76
N TRP A 180 -2.72 5.62 -4.02
CA TRP A 180 -2.13 4.75 -5.03
C TRP A 180 -2.24 3.27 -4.68
N PHE A 181 -2.15 2.91 -3.40
CA PHE A 181 -2.39 1.55 -2.95
C PHE A 181 -3.82 1.08 -3.26
N LEU A 182 -4.84 1.92 -2.99
CA LEU A 182 -6.22 1.62 -3.33
C LEU A 182 -6.42 1.45 -4.84
N VAL A 183 -5.81 2.32 -5.65
CA VAL A 183 -5.83 2.19 -7.12
C VAL A 183 -5.20 0.87 -7.55
N GLY A 184 -4.03 0.51 -7.02
CA GLY A 184 -3.35 -0.75 -7.32
C GLY A 184 -4.19 -1.97 -6.94
N PHE A 185 -4.86 -1.93 -5.78
CA PHE A 185 -5.76 -2.99 -5.34
C PHE A 185 -6.99 -3.14 -6.25
N LEU A 186 -7.66 -2.04 -6.60
CA LEU A 186 -8.80 -2.06 -7.53
C LEU A 186 -8.38 -2.54 -8.92
N SER A 187 -7.21 -2.12 -9.40
CA SER A 187 -6.62 -2.59 -10.66
C SER A 187 -6.37 -4.09 -10.66
N LEU A 188 -5.86 -4.66 -9.56
CA LEU A 188 -5.70 -6.10 -9.41
C LEU A 188 -7.05 -6.84 -9.48
N LEU A 189 -8.10 -6.30 -8.83
CA LEU A 189 -9.45 -6.85 -8.92
C LEU A 189 -9.98 -6.83 -10.36
N LEU A 190 -9.77 -5.75 -11.11
CA LEU A 190 -10.17 -5.68 -12.53
C LEU A 190 -9.46 -6.74 -13.38
N ILE A 191 -8.15 -6.95 -13.14
CA ILE A 191 -7.40 -8.01 -13.81
C ILE A 191 -8.03 -9.38 -13.49
N ILE A 192 -8.33 -9.68 -12.22
CA ILE A 192 -8.97 -10.94 -11.83
C ILE A 192 -10.35 -11.11 -12.49
N VAL A 193 -11.18 -10.06 -12.51
CA VAL A 193 -12.50 -10.08 -13.17
C VAL A 193 -12.37 -10.33 -14.67
N SER A 194 -11.36 -9.78 -15.33
CA SER A 194 -11.13 -10.01 -16.76
C SER A 194 -10.87 -11.49 -17.11
N PHE A 195 -10.22 -12.25 -16.21
CA PHE A 195 -10.01 -13.69 -16.39
C PHE A 195 -11.32 -14.49 -16.39
N ILE A 196 -12.34 -14.04 -15.66
CA ILE A 196 -13.68 -14.64 -15.73
C ILE A 196 -14.27 -14.45 -17.13
N GLY A 197 -14.12 -13.26 -17.71
CA GLY A 197 -14.50 -12.97 -19.09
C GLY A 197 -13.78 -13.88 -20.08
N PHE A 198 -12.45 -14.01 -19.99
CA PHE A 198 -11.66 -14.91 -20.84
C PHE A 198 -12.07 -16.37 -20.70
N ALA A 199 -12.35 -16.85 -19.49
CA ALA A 199 -12.79 -18.23 -19.26
C ALA A 199 -14.17 -18.52 -19.87
N SER A 200 -15.05 -17.52 -19.93
CA SER A 200 -16.40 -17.65 -20.50
C SER A 200 -16.44 -17.57 -22.03
N TYR A 201 -15.43 -16.93 -22.65
CA TYR A 201 -15.40 -16.64 -24.08
C TYR A 201 -15.52 -17.86 -25.01
N PRO A 202 -14.84 -19.01 -24.77
CA PRO A 202 -14.97 -20.16 -25.66
C PRO A 202 -16.40 -20.69 -25.77
N LYS A 203 -17.19 -20.65 -24.68
CA LYS A 203 -18.59 -21.07 -24.67
C LYS A 203 -19.46 -20.09 -25.46
N GLU A 204 -19.25 -18.79 -25.26
CA GLU A 204 -19.94 -17.74 -26.02
C GLU A 204 -19.67 -17.89 -27.52
N PHE A 205 -18.40 -17.97 -27.92
CA PHE A 205 -18.01 -18.05 -29.33
C PHE A 205 -18.67 -19.24 -30.05
N ARG A 206 -18.66 -20.42 -29.42
CA ARG A 206 -19.33 -21.62 -29.96
C ARG A 206 -20.82 -21.41 -30.13
N THR A 207 -21.48 -20.82 -29.12
CA THR A 207 -22.94 -20.62 -29.13
C THR A 207 -23.34 -19.56 -30.15
N LYS A 208 -22.65 -18.41 -30.19
CA LYS A 208 -22.88 -17.36 -31.20
C LYS A 208 -22.69 -17.88 -32.62
N ARG A 209 -21.63 -18.67 -32.85
CA ARG A 209 -21.38 -19.30 -34.16
C ARG A 209 -22.46 -20.30 -34.53
N ALA A 210 -22.92 -21.12 -33.58
CA ALA A 210 -23.99 -22.08 -33.82
C ALA A 210 -25.31 -21.39 -34.17
N ILE A 211 -25.66 -20.30 -33.47
CA ILE A 211 -26.86 -19.49 -33.74
C ILE A 211 -26.76 -18.86 -35.14
N LYS A 212 -25.64 -18.18 -35.45
CA LYS A 212 -25.43 -17.52 -36.73
C LYS A 212 -25.50 -18.48 -37.93
N ASN A 213 -25.02 -19.70 -37.75
CA ASN A 213 -25.02 -20.72 -38.79
C ASN A 213 -26.32 -21.53 -38.85
N GLY A 214 -27.31 -21.23 -38.00
CA GLY A 214 -28.54 -22.02 -37.89
C GLY A 214 -28.32 -23.47 -37.43
N SER A 215 -27.17 -23.77 -36.82
CA SER A 215 -26.80 -25.11 -36.38
C SER A 215 -27.10 -25.36 -34.90
N LEU A 216 -27.72 -24.39 -34.20
CA LEU A 216 -28.12 -24.55 -32.81
C LEU A 216 -29.34 -25.47 -32.73
N ILE A 217 -29.18 -26.62 -32.08
CA ILE A 217 -30.26 -27.58 -31.88
C ILE A 217 -31.14 -27.10 -30.72
N VAL A 218 -32.39 -26.76 -31.01
CA VAL A 218 -33.40 -26.44 -30.00
C VAL A 218 -34.14 -27.73 -29.61
N PRO A 219 -34.05 -28.16 -28.32
CA PRO A 219 -34.79 -29.32 -27.84
C PRO A 219 -36.30 -29.15 -28.01
N ASP A 220 -37.03 -30.27 -28.04
CA ASP A 220 -38.49 -30.25 -27.87
C ASP A 220 -38.80 -30.08 -26.39
N PHE A 221 -39.29 -28.91 -26.02
CA PHE A 221 -39.62 -28.60 -24.63
C PHE A 221 -41.00 -29.12 -24.25
N VAL A 222 -41.10 -29.76 -23.08
CA VAL A 222 -42.38 -30.25 -22.53
C VAL A 222 -43.08 -29.15 -21.72
N SER A 223 -42.32 -28.18 -21.21
CA SER A 223 -42.86 -27.10 -20.36
C SER A 223 -42.11 -25.78 -20.56
N TYR A 224 -42.77 -24.67 -20.18
CA TYR A 224 -42.14 -23.33 -20.12
C TYR A 224 -40.87 -23.35 -19.28
N LYS A 225 -40.90 -24.02 -18.13
CA LYS A 225 -39.75 -24.09 -17.21
C LYS A 225 -38.52 -24.70 -17.88
N GLU A 226 -38.70 -25.77 -18.64
CA GLU A 226 -37.62 -26.43 -19.37
C GLU A 226 -37.05 -25.52 -20.46
N ALA A 227 -37.91 -24.86 -21.23
CA ALA A 227 -37.50 -23.88 -22.24
C ALA A 227 -36.75 -22.70 -21.61
N HIS A 228 -37.26 -22.16 -20.50
CA HIS A 228 -36.64 -21.08 -19.75
C HIS A 228 -35.25 -21.46 -19.24
N ASP A 229 -35.12 -22.61 -18.58
CA ASP A 229 -33.83 -23.06 -18.04
C ASP A 229 -32.81 -23.32 -19.15
N TRP A 230 -33.25 -23.89 -20.28
CA TRP A 230 -32.41 -24.06 -21.45
C TRP A 230 -31.95 -22.72 -22.04
N VAL A 231 -32.86 -21.75 -22.21
CA VAL A 231 -32.51 -20.40 -22.69
C VAL A 231 -31.52 -19.75 -21.74
N VAL A 232 -31.79 -19.73 -20.44
CA VAL A 232 -30.93 -19.11 -19.42
C VAL A 232 -29.52 -19.69 -19.41
N ASN A 233 -29.39 -21.02 -19.55
CA ASN A 233 -28.10 -21.70 -19.55
C ASN A 233 -27.34 -21.54 -20.88
N THR A 234 -28.07 -21.52 -22.00
CA THR A 234 -27.51 -21.39 -23.34
C THR A 234 -27.05 -19.96 -23.60
N THR A 235 -27.88 -18.97 -23.24
CA THR A 235 -27.59 -17.54 -23.40
C THR A 235 -27.02 -16.92 -22.12
N SER A 236 -26.27 -17.68 -21.32
CA SER A 236 -25.71 -17.16 -20.06
C SER A 236 -24.75 -15.98 -20.26
N PHE A 237 -24.24 -15.81 -21.49
CA PHE A 237 -23.27 -14.79 -21.89
C PHE A 237 -23.88 -13.45 -22.35
N ILE A 238 -25.20 -13.38 -22.60
CA ILE A 238 -25.89 -12.11 -22.93
C ILE A 238 -26.45 -11.46 -21.67
N THR A 239 -26.67 -10.15 -21.73
CA THR A 239 -27.20 -9.35 -20.63
C THR A 239 -28.63 -9.76 -20.27
N SER A 240 -29.04 -9.47 -19.02
CA SER A 240 -30.41 -9.73 -18.57
C SER A 240 -31.46 -8.97 -19.39
N SER A 241 -31.11 -7.78 -19.91
CA SER A 241 -31.99 -6.98 -20.78
C SER A 241 -32.20 -7.63 -22.14
N GLU A 242 -31.13 -8.10 -22.79
CA GLU A 242 -31.23 -8.80 -24.09
C GLU A 242 -31.98 -10.12 -23.94
N ARG A 243 -31.74 -10.85 -22.84
CA ARG A 243 -32.43 -12.11 -22.56
C ARG A 243 -33.93 -11.92 -22.30
N LYS A 244 -34.33 -10.76 -21.80
CA LYS A 244 -35.73 -10.47 -21.46
C LYS A 244 -36.65 -10.59 -22.67
N THR A 245 -36.19 -10.26 -23.88
CA THR A 245 -36.99 -10.40 -25.11
C THR A 245 -37.32 -11.87 -25.39
N ILE A 246 -36.34 -12.76 -25.24
CA ILE A 246 -36.51 -14.22 -25.40
C ILE A 246 -37.43 -14.77 -24.31
N ILE A 247 -37.23 -14.35 -23.05
CA ILE A 247 -38.07 -14.80 -21.93
C ILE A 247 -39.51 -14.33 -22.08
N ASN A 248 -39.74 -13.10 -22.56
CA ASN A 248 -41.07 -12.57 -22.82
C ASN A 248 -41.78 -13.37 -23.94
N LEU A 249 -41.05 -13.77 -24.99
CA LEU A 249 -41.59 -14.63 -26.03
C LEU A 249 -42.00 -16.00 -25.46
N LEU A 250 -41.16 -16.61 -24.62
CA LEU A 250 -41.50 -17.87 -23.95
C LEU A 250 -42.76 -17.73 -23.07
N ARG A 251 -42.87 -16.63 -22.33
CA ARG A 251 -44.03 -16.35 -21.49
C ARG A 251 -45.30 -16.16 -22.33
N PHE A 252 -45.19 -15.48 -23.48
CA PHE A 252 -46.30 -15.33 -24.41
C PHE A 252 -46.83 -16.70 -24.91
N PHE A 253 -45.96 -17.65 -25.22
CA PHE A 253 -46.39 -19.01 -25.59
C PHE A 253 -47.08 -19.75 -24.43
N GLU A 254 -46.59 -19.58 -23.20
CA GLU A 254 -47.22 -20.13 -22.00
C GLU A 254 -48.61 -19.54 -21.76
N GLU A 255 -48.74 -18.21 -21.77
CA GLU A 255 -50.00 -17.50 -21.54
C GLU A 255 -51.06 -17.80 -22.62
N SER A 256 -50.63 -18.02 -23.86
CA SER A 256 -51.51 -18.36 -24.99
C SER A 256 -51.83 -19.85 -25.12
N ASN A 257 -51.25 -20.71 -24.27
CA ASN A 257 -51.27 -22.17 -24.44
C ASN A 257 -50.85 -22.65 -25.85
N ALA A 258 -50.04 -21.84 -26.55
CA ALA A 258 -49.56 -22.18 -27.88
C ALA A 258 -48.38 -23.14 -27.79
N LYS A 259 -48.25 -24.03 -28.77
CA LYS A 259 -47.05 -24.87 -28.88
C LYS A 259 -45.85 -23.96 -29.11
N VAL A 260 -44.78 -24.20 -28.36
CA VAL A 260 -43.52 -23.44 -28.46
C VAL A 260 -42.98 -23.54 -29.89
N ASP A 261 -42.92 -22.40 -30.58
CA ASP A 261 -42.38 -22.31 -31.94
C ASP A 261 -40.86 -22.15 -31.90
N LYS A 262 -40.15 -23.18 -32.36
CA LYS A 262 -38.68 -23.24 -32.36
C LYS A 262 -38.09 -22.15 -33.27
N ASP A 263 -38.73 -21.85 -34.39
CA ASP A 263 -38.22 -20.89 -35.36
C ASP A 263 -38.30 -19.47 -34.81
N SER A 264 -39.40 -19.13 -34.13
CA SER A 264 -39.54 -17.85 -33.42
C SER A 264 -38.52 -17.68 -32.29
N ILE A 265 -38.22 -18.75 -31.52
CA ILE A 265 -37.15 -18.72 -30.50
C ILE A 265 -35.79 -18.48 -31.16
N LEU A 266 -35.43 -19.26 -32.18
CA LEU A 266 -34.15 -19.12 -32.87
C LEU A 266 -33.97 -17.74 -33.48
N LYS A 267 -35.02 -17.21 -34.11
CA LYS A 267 -35.00 -15.86 -34.67
C LYS A 267 -34.75 -14.81 -33.59
N THR A 268 -35.52 -14.86 -32.49
CA THR A 268 -35.39 -13.90 -31.39
C THR A 268 -34.03 -14.03 -30.68
N MET A 269 -33.52 -15.26 -30.55
CA MET A 269 -32.17 -15.52 -30.03
C MET A 269 -31.10 -14.96 -30.96
N ASN A 270 -31.24 -15.14 -32.28
CA ASN A 270 -30.31 -14.60 -33.25
C ASN A 270 -30.27 -13.08 -33.22
N ASP A 271 -31.43 -12.43 -33.13
CA ASP A 271 -31.55 -10.97 -33.02
C ASP A 271 -30.87 -10.49 -31.71
N ALA A 272 -31.19 -11.10 -30.57
CA ALA A 272 -30.58 -10.76 -29.28
C ALA A 272 -29.06 -11.02 -29.22
N VAL A 273 -28.58 -12.06 -29.92
CA VAL A 273 -27.15 -12.38 -30.00
C VAL A 273 -26.41 -11.42 -30.93
N HIS A 274 -27.05 -10.99 -32.02
CA HIS A 274 -26.45 -10.07 -32.98
C HIS A 274 -26.09 -8.73 -32.33
N ASP A 275 -26.97 -8.23 -31.46
CA ASP A 275 -26.79 -6.97 -30.75
C ASP A 275 -25.86 -7.09 -29.53
N SER A 276 -25.61 -8.32 -29.05
CA SER A 276 -24.84 -8.54 -27.82
C SER A 276 -23.35 -8.24 -27.95
N THR A 277 -22.84 -7.43 -27.02
CA THR A 277 -21.41 -7.13 -26.92
C THR A 277 -20.58 -8.40 -26.73
N ASN A 278 -19.40 -8.46 -27.33
CA ASN A 278 -18.50 -9.60 -27.20
C ASN A 278 -17.79 -9.55 -25.82
N ASN A 279 -17.99 -10.55 -24.97
CA ASN A 279 -17.37 -10.56 -23.63
C ASN A 279 -15.84 -10.57 -23.70
N LEU A 280 -15.24 -11.06 -24.81
CA LEU A 280 -13.80 -10.95 -25.02
C LEU A 280 -13.36 -9.49 -25.13
N VAL A 281 -14.10 -8.66 -25.86
CA VAL A 281 -13.76 -7.24 -26.04
C VAL A 281 -13.86 -6.51 -24.69
N VAL A 282 -14.94 -6.78 -23.94
CA VAL A 282 -15.11 -6.22 -22.60
C VAL A 282 -13.98 -6.68 -21.67
N ALA A 283 -13.65 -7.98 -21.66
CA ALA A 283 -12.56 -8.53 -20.85
C ALA A 283 -11.20 -7.92 -21.21
N LEU A 284 -10.90 -7.73 -22.50
CA LEU A 284 -9.68 -7.06 -22.96
C LEU A 284 -9.60 -5.62 -22.49
N ILE A 285 -10.69 -4.85 -22.58
CA ILE A 285 -10.74 -3.46 -22.11
C ILE A 285 -10.52 -3.42 -20.59
N VAL A 286 -11.25 -4.25 -19.83
CA VAL A 286 -11.13 -4.31 -18.37
C VAL A 286 -9.70 -4.73 -17.95
N PHE A 287 -9.12 -5.71 -18.64
CA PHE A 287 -7.74 -6.14 -18.43
C PHE A 287 -6.75 -5.00 -18.70
N ALA A 288 -6.88 -4.30 -19.83
CA ALA A 288 -6.00 -3.20 -20.19
C ALA A 288 -6.07 -2.05 -19.17
N VAL A 289 -7.27 -1.68 -18.72
CA VAL A 289 -7.47 -0.68 -17.65
C VAL A 289 -6.85 -1.16 -16.33
N GLY A 290 -7.04 -2.43 -15.98
CA GLY A 290 -6.44 -3.02 -14.79
C GLY A 290 -4.90 -2.99 -14.82
N VAL A 291 -4.29 -3.43 -15.92
CA VAL A 291 -2.83 -3.42 -16.11
C VAL A 291 -2.29 -1.99 -16.09
N PHE A 292 -2.94 -1.05 -16.78
CA PHE A 292 -2.51 0.35 -16.82
C PHE A 292 -2.58 1.00 -15.43
N GLY A 293 -3.66 0.79 -14.69
CA GLY A 293 -3.80 1.34 -13.33
C GLY A 293 -2.81 0.73 -12.34
N LEU A 294 -2.50 -0.57 -12.46
CA LEU A 294 -1.48 -1.22 -11.65
C LEU A 294 -0.08 -0.66 -11.96
N TYR A 295 0.25 -0.53 -13.25
CA TYR A 295 1.52 0.07 -13.68
C TYR A 295 1.68 1.50 -13.15
N TYR A 296 0.66 2.35 -13.32
CA TYR A 296 0.70 3.74 -12.87
C TYR A 296 0.82 3.86 -11.34
N SER A 297 0.10 3.01 -10.60
CA SER A 297 0.17 2.93 -9.13
C SER A 297 1.59 2.58 -8.66
N LEU A 298 2.23 1.57 -9.26
CA LEU A 298 3.59 1.15 -8.91
C LEU A 298 4.64 2.20 -9.26
N ASN A 299 4.54 2.82 -10.44
CA ASN A 299 5.42 3.91 -10.87
C ASN A 299 5.29 5.13 -9.95
N SER A 300 4.07 5.48 -9.54
CA SER A 300 3.82 6.63 -8.64
C SER A 300 4.39 6.41 -7.23
N MET A 301 4.42 5.16 -6.75
CA MET A 301 5.05 4.82 -5.47
C MET A 301 6.58 4.70 -5.55
N GLY A 302 7.14 4.71 -6.77
CA GLY A 302 8.58 4.58 -7.04
C GLY A 302 9.10 3.15 -6.94
N PHE A 303 8.25 2.15 -7.20
CA PHE A 303 8.67 0.74 -7.27
C PHE A 303 9.21 0.32 -8.64
N ILE A 304 8.79 1.04 -9.70
CA ILE A 304 9.21 0.89 -11.10
C ILE A 304 9.68 2.26 -11.56
#